data_AF-A0A3N4ABQ3-F1
#
_entry.id   AF-A0A3N4ABQ3-F1
#
_cell.length_a   1.000
_cell.length_b   1.000
_cell.length_c   1.000
_cell.angle_alpha   90.00
_cell.angle_beta   90.00
_cell.angle_gamma   90.00
#
_symmetry.space_group_name_H-M   'P 1'
#
loop_
_entity.id
_entity.type
_entity.pdbx_description
1 polymer ?
#
loop_
_entity_poly.entity_id
_entity_poly.type
_entity_poly.pdbx_seq_one_letter_code
_entity_poly.pdbx_strand_id
1 'polypeptide(L)'
;MSKSLYRRETTILLKLIKECRTEAGLTQADFAKALDRPQSFVSDIERGSRRLDLIQLRDICAVLGLSLVGFVERFEQLVAES
;
A
#
# COMPACT_ATOMS: atom_id res chain seq x y z
N MET A 1 6.76 -23.67 -7.08
CA MET A 1 6.71 -22.20 -7.01
C MET A 1 5.59 -21.80 -6.07
N SER A 2 5.92 -21.18 -4.94
CA SER A 2 5.05 -21.10 -3.76
C SER A 2 3.82 -20.21 -3.99
N LYS A 3 2.63 -20.79 -3.80
CA LYS A 3 1.28 -20.19 -3.78
C LYS A 3 1.08 -19.03 -2.76
N SER A 4 2.16 -18.48 -2.21
CA SER A 4 2.14 -17.50 -1.11
C SER A 4 1.98 -16.04 -1.57
N LEU A 5 2.11 -15.74 -2.87
CA LEU A 5 1.95 -14.37 -3.41
C LEU A 5 0.48 -13.99 -3.69
N TYR A 6 -0.45 -14.96 -3.67
CA TYR A 6 -1.88 -14.74 -3.88
C TYR A 6 -2.67 -15.02 -2.59
N ARG A 7 -2.23 -14.41 -1.48
CA ARG A 7 -3.12 -14.28 -0.31
C ARG A 7 -4.13 -13.18 -0.61
N ARG A 8 -5.38 -13.41 -0.25
CA ARG A 8 -6.47 -12.45 -0.46
C ARG A 8 -6.15 -11.11 0.21
N GLU A 9 -5.58 -11.21 1.40
CA GLU A 9 -5.09 -10.14 2.25
C GLU A 9 -4.06 -9.27 1.52
N THR A 10 -3.18 -9.86 0.70
CA THR A 10 -2.25 -9.10 -0.14
C THR A 10 -3.00 -8.22 -1.13
N THR A 11 -3.99 -8.78 -1.82
CA THR A 11 -4.80 -8.01 -2.79
C THR A 11 -5.56 -6.87 -2.11
N ILE A 12 -6.10 -7.10 -0.91
CA ILE A 12 -6.78 -6.08 -0.11
C ILE A 12 -5.81 -4.97 0.28
N LEU A 13 -4.63 -5.32 0.80
CA LEU A 13 -3.59 -4.35 1.17
C LEU A 13 -3.20 -3.45 -0.01
N LEU A 14 -2.95 -4.03 -1.18
CA LEU A 14 -2.53 -3.27 -2.36
C LEU A 14 -3.63 -2.35 -2.89
N LYS A 15 -4.89 -2.81 -2.87
CA LYS A 15 -6.04 -1.97 -3.22
C LYS A 15 -6.19 -0.81 -2.25
N LEU A 16 -6.09 -1.08 -0.95
CA LEU A 16 -6.19 -0.05 0.08
C LEU A 16 -5.11 1.03 -0.07
N ILE A 17 -3.84 0.64 -0.31
CA ILE A 17 -2.76 1.60 -0.58
C ILE A 17 -3.09 2.48 -1.79
N LYS A 18 -3.56 1.86 -2.88
CA LYS A 18 -3.95 2.59 -4.10
C LYS A 18 -5.12 3.56 -3.84
N GLU A 19 -6.13 3.12 -3.10
CA GLU A 19 -7.29 3.92 -2.70
C GLU A 19 -6.84 5.15 -1.90
N CYS A 20 -6.07 4.95 -0.81
CA CYS A 20 -5.56 6.04 0.00
C CYS A 20 -4.70 7.02 -0.81
N ARG A 21 -3.87 6.54 -1.75
CA ARG A 21 -3.11 7.41 -2.67
C ARG A 21 -4.05 8.25 -3.54
N THR A 22 -5.08 7.65 -4.11
CA THR A 22 -6.04 8.38 -4.96
C THR A 22 -6.92 9.34 -4.17
N GLU A 23 -7.31 9.00 -2.94
CA GLU A 23 -8.01 9.87 -1.98
C GLU A 23 -7.16 11.11 -1.65
N ALA A 24 -5.84 10.94 -1.53
CA ALA A 24 -4.88 12.03 -1.37
C ALA A 24 -4.59 12.84 -2.66
N GLY A 25 -5.21 12.48 -3.79
CA GLY A 25 -5.05 13.18 -5.07
C GLY A 25 -3.67 13.00 -5.73
N LEU A 26 -2.86 12.04 -5.27
CA LEU A 26 -1.48 11.85 -5.76
C LEU A 26 -1.44 10.93 -6.97
N THR A 27 -0.69 11.30 -8.01
CA THR A 27 -0.32 10.33 -9.04
C THR A 27 0.71 9.32 -8.51
N GLN A 28 0.97 8.23 -9.25
CA GLN A 28 2.05 7.31 -8.87
C GLN A 28 3.42 8.00 -8.86
N ALA A 29 3.64 8.99 -9.73
CA ALA A 29 4.89 9.75 -9.78
C ALA A 29 5.03 10.69 -8.57
N ASP A 30 3.95 11.39 -8.19
CA ASP A 30 3.96 12.28 -7.01
C ASP A 30 4.18 11.48 -5.73
N PHE A 31 3.49 10.35 -5.61
CA PHE A 31 3.62 9.48 -4.45
C PHE A 31 5.03 8.87 -4.33
N ALA A 32 5.60 8.42 -5.45
CA ALA A 32 6.98 7.92 -5.46
C ALA A 32 7.99 9.01 -5.10
N LYS A 33 7.80 10.23 -5.62
CA LYS A 33 8.63 11.39 -5.28
C LYS A 33 8.54 11.72 -3.80
N ALA A 34 7.35 11.70 -3.21
CA ALA A 34 7.16 11.96 -1.79
C ALA A 34 7.79 10.88 -0.88
N LEU A 35 7.90 9.64 -1.38
CA LEU A 35 8.60 8.54 -0.71
C LEU A 35 10.13 8.54 -0.93
N ASP A 36 10.67 9.47 -1.73
CA ASP A 36 12.06 9.44 -2.21
C ASP A 36 12.41 8.09 -2.89
N ARG A 37 11.52 7.64 -3.79
CA ARG A 37 11.64 6.38 -4.54
C ARG A 37 11.36 6.58 -6.03
N PRO A 38 11.87 5.69 -6.91
CA PRO A 38 11.48 5.67 -8.31
C PRO A 38 9.99 5.35 -8.48
N GLN A 39 9.34 5.86 -9.52
CA GLN A 39 7.93 5.55 -9.81
C GLN A 39 7.66 4.03 -9.98
N SER A 40 8.65 3.28 -10.45
CA SER A 40 8.58 1.82 -10.53
C SER A 40 8.36 1.15 -9.17
N PHE A 41 8.84 1.75 -8.07
CA PHE A 41 8.57 1.26 -6.71
C PHE A 41 7.06 1.20 -6.42
N VAL A 42 6.35 2.30 -6.65
CA VAL A 42 4.89 2.40 -6.45
C VAL A 42 4.16 1.47 -7.40
N SER A 43 4.58 1.43 -8.66
CA SER A 43 3.98 0.55 -9.66
C SER A 43 4.14 -0.93 -9.33
N ASP A 44 5.31 -1.34 -8.81
CA ASP A 44 5.57 -2.72 -8.40
C ASP A 44 4.76 -3.12 -7.16
N ILE A 45 4.55 -2.19 -6.22
CA ILE A 45 3.67 -2.39 -5.07
C ILE A 45 2.24 -2.61 -5.57
N GLU A 46 1.67 -1.68 -6.33
CA GLU A 46 0.27 -1.77 -6.77
C GLU A 46 0.00 -2.98 -7.67
N ARG A 47 1.03 -3.53 -8.33
CA ARG A 47 0.96 -4.79 -9.11
C ARG A 47 1.23 -6.05 -8.28
N GLY A 48 1.68 -5.91 -7.04
CA GLY A 48 2.04 -7.02 -6.15
C GLY A 48 3.33 -7.74 -6.52
N SER A 49 4.15 -7.17 -7.41
CA SER A 49 5.49 -7.70 -7.73
C SER A 49 6.52 -7.33 -6.67
N ARG A 50 6.22 -6.39 -5.76
CA ARG A 50 7.05 -6.02 -4.62
C ARG A 50 6.32 -6.28 -3.30
N ARG A 51 6.98 -7.00 -2.40
CA ARG A 51 6.53 -7.15 -1.00
C ARG A 51 6.90 -5.89 -0.22
N LEU A 52 6.00 -5.48 0.66
CA LEU A 52 6.21 -4.41 1.62
C LEU A 52 6.59 -4.99 2.98
N ASP A 53 7.58 -4.39 3.62
CA ASP A 53 7.81 -4.57 5.04
C ASP A 53 7.04 -3.51 5.86
N LEU A 54 7.04 -3.68 7.19
CA LEU A 54 6.31 -2.80 8.10
C LEU A 54 6.85 -1.36 8.10
N ILE A 55 8.15 -1.17 7.91
CA ILE A 55 8.77 0.17 7.90
C ILE A 55 8.36 0.90 6.63
N GLN A 56 8.39 0.23 5.49
CA GLN A 56 7.89 0.78 4.23
C GLN A 56 6.40 1.13 4.30
N LEU A 57 5.59 0.30 4.96
CA LEU A 57 4.18 0.61 5.19
C LEU A 57 4.02 1.86 6.06
N ARG A 58 4.82 2.01 7.11
CA ARG A 58 4.85 3.20 7.96
C ARG A 58 5.19 4.47 7.16
N ASP A 59 6.19 4.40 6.27
CA ASP A 59 6.60 5.52 5.43
C ASP A 59 5.48 5.92 4.45
N ILE A 60 4.81 4.92 3.86
CA ILE A 60 3.61 5.10 3.02
C ILE A 60 2.51 5.84 3.80
N CYS A 61 2.18 5.39 5.01
CA CYS A 61 1.17 6.05 5.83
C CYS A 61 1.56 7.51 6.13
N ALA A 62 2.83 7.76 6.47
CA ALA A 62 3.32 9.10 6.78
C ALA A 62 3.18 10.06 5.58
N VAL A 63 3.55 9.63 4.38
CA VAL A 63 3.41 10.43 3.14
C VAL A 63 1.94 10.72 2.82
N LEU A 64 1.03 9.80 3.13
CA LEU A 64 -0.40 9.97 2.91
C LEU A 64 -1.11 10.74 4.04
N GLY A 65 -0.38 11.18 5.08
CA GLY A 65 -0.96 11.85 6.24
C GLY A 65 -1.82 10.94 7.13
N LEU A 66 -1.57 9.62 7.08
CA LEU A 66 -2.31 8.60 7.83
C LEU A 66 -1.47 8.10 9.02
N SER A 67 -2.16 7.69 10.09
CA SER A 67 -1.51 6.90 11.14
C SER A 67 -1.37 5.44 10.69
N LEU A 68 -0.24 4.80 11.04
CA LEU A 68 -0.03 3.38 10.74
C LEU A 68 -1.10 2.50 11.41
N VAL A 69 -1.46 2.82 12.66
CA VAL A 69 -2.47 2.06 13.41
C VAL A 69 -3.83 2.16 12.75
N GLY A 70 -4.28 3.37 12.40
CA GLY A 70 -5.57 3.56 11.73
C GLY A 70 -5.62 2.93 10.33
N PHE A 71 -4.49 2.91 9.62
CA PHE A 71 -4.40 2.18 8.35
C PHE A 71 -4.58 0.66 8.57
N VAL A 72 -3.93 0.09 9.58
CA VAL A 72 -4.04 -1.35 9.90
C VAL A 72 -5.45 -1.69 10.38
N GLU A 73 -6.11 -0.83 11.16
CA GLU A 73 -7.51 -1.03 11.56
C GLU A 73 -8.45 -1.09 10.34
N ARG A 74 -8.31 -0.16 9.38
CA ARG A 74 -9.08 -0.18 8.12
C ARG A 74 -8.78 -1.45 7.31
N PHE A 75 -7.52 -1.88 7.27
CA PHE A 75 -7.12 -3.11 6.60
C PHE A 75 -7.79 -4.36 7.21
N GLU A 76 -7.74 -4.52 8.54
CA GLU A 76 -8.34 -5.66 9.24
C GLU A 76 -9.87 -5.71 9.06
N GLN A 77 -10.55 -4.55 9.04
CA GLN A 77 -11.98 -4.47 8.72
C GLN A 77 -12.28 -5.00 7.32
N LEU A 78 -11.53 -4.56 6.30
CA LEU A 78 -11.70 -5.03 4.91
C LEU A 78 -11.39 -6.52 4.74
N VAL A 79 -10.48 -7.07 5.54
CA VAL A 79 -10.18 -8.51 5.58
C VAL A 79 -11.32 -9.30 6.22
N ALA A 80 -11.94 -8.77 7.29
CA ALA A 80 -13.05 -9.43 7.98
C ALA A 80 -14.37 -9.44 7.18
N GLU A 81 -14.64 -8.38 6.42
CA GLU A 81 -15.83 -8.24 5.56
C GLU A 81 -15.74 -9.05 4.25
N SER A 82 -14.56 -9.62 4.01
CA SER A 82 -14.17 -10.22 2.75
C SER A 82 -14.48 -11.72 2.72
#